data_AF-A0A4P9XJ24-F1
#
_entry.id   AF-A0A4P9XJ24-F1
#
_cell.length_a   1.000
_cell.length_b   1.000
_cell.length_c   1.000
_cell.angle_alpha   90.00
_cell.angle_beta   90.00
_cell.angle_gamma   90.00
#
_symmetry.space_group_name_H-M   'P 1'
#
loop_
_entity.id
_entity.type
_entity.pdbx_description
1 polymer ?
#
loop_
_entity_poly.entity_id
_entity_poly.type
_entity_poly.pdbx_seq_one_letter_code
_entity_poly.pdbx_strand_id
1 'polypeptide(L)'
;INQNISSWGMSHYGRDYHTVAIFGSQSTGKSTLLNALFGTDFSIMNSSSGRSQTTLGTYICIWMGKSADTNILVMDIEGVDGQERGEDKLVERRSALFSLATAEVLVVNMHEVAIGLYNGANVELLKTVFEANLRLSKGKGNCKTLLFFVIRDCISQTPLAYHENKLRGNMTKIWDNIAKPEHLANSSFSDFFDCMVVGLPPKPVMPDQFNEATDRLRLRFTDPSDSNYVFKPCYHRGIPIDGFSHYASGIWASILLADNMLSIPSQQMLLAEHRCAELYTEAKAAFEQNTSAIKAQVNDGKVIDGLGNMVEKARSEAIAAFDANAKHYHRDVYMEMRGKLYDTFNEQLSIIFRSQVKNLAAKLAEQFDTEMMPLRANSADLFATKAGDIRQNILQAFEEATIGTYRISMCCVACSADHNSALLMQRAAHRYACRWHQPDVRWRARKLELSFDQENVAL
;
A
#
# COMPACT_ATOMS: atom_id res chain seq x y z
N ILE A 1 3.87 5.43 -16.78
CA ILE A 1 4.11 4.10 -16.15
C ILE A 1 2.79 3.39 -15.84
N ASN A 2 1.89 3.94 -15.02
CA ASN A 2 0.60 3.27 -14.68
C ASN A 2 -0.24 2.80 -15.87
N GLN A 3 -0.42 3.63 -16.91
CA GLN A 3 -1.16 3.23 -18.12
C GLN A 3 -0.54 2.01 -18.82
N ASN A 4 0.80 1.91 -18.84
CA ASN A 4 1.52 0.78 -19.43
C ASN A 4 1.45 -0.47 -18.53
N ILE A 5 1.50 -0.33 -17.21
CA ILE A 5 1.33 -1.45 -16.28
C ILE A 5 -0.03 -2.12 -16.47
N SER A 6 -1.09 -1.31 -16.65
CA SER A 6 -2.43 -1.81 -16.96
C SER A 6 -2.50 -2.48 -18.33
N SER A 7 -1.88 -1.91 -19.37
CA SER A 7 -1.87 -2.51 -20.72
C SER A 7 -1.06 -3.82 -20.78
N TRP A 8 -0.02 -3.95 -19.95
CA TRP A 8 0.75 -5.18 -19.78
C TRP A 8 0.05 -6.24 -18.90
N GLY A 9 -1.17 -5.96 -18.42
CA GLY A 9 -1.94 -6.87 -17.57
C GLY A 9 -1.28 -7.17 -16.23
N MET A 10 -0.40 -6.28 -15.73
CA MET A 10 0.38 -6.55 -14.53
C MET A 10 -0.29 -6.11 -13.22
N SER A 11 -1.42 -5.41 -13.28
CA SER A 11 -2.10 -4.79 -12.14
C SER A 11 -2.43 -5.75 -10.98
N HIS A 12 -2.60 -7.04 -11.26
CA HIS A 12 -3.05 -8.03 -10.27
C HIS A 12 -1.93 -8.82 -9.60
N TYR A 13 -0.67 -8.68 -10.04
CA TYR A 13 0.43 -9.50 -9.51
C TYR A 13 0.97 -9.02 -8.15
N GLY A 14 0.51 -7.87 -7.63
CA GLY A 14 0.95 -7.36 -6.33
C GLY A 14 2.47 -7.22 -6.29
N ARG A 15 3.15 -8.06 -5.48
CA ARG A 15 4.63 -8.10 -5.35
C ARG A 15 5.30 -9.20 -6.18
N ASP A 16 4.53 -10.05 -6.85
CA ASP A 16 5.05 -11.19 -7.61
C ASP A 16 5.54 -10.76 -9.00
N TYR A 17 6.57 -9.92 -9.00
CA TYR A 17 7.27 -9.47 -10.18
C TYR A 17 8.71 -9.12 -9.84
N HIS A 18 9.55 -9.12 -10.86
CA HIS A 18 10.97 -8.74 -10.75
C HIS A 18 11.27 -7.51 -11.59
N THR A 19 12.29 -6.75 -11.20
CA THR A 19 12.77 -5.59 -11.96
C THR A 19 14.21 -5.77 -12.41
N VAL A 20 14.45 -5.61 -13.71
CA VAL A 20 15.77 -5.72 -14.33
C VAL A 20 16.09 -4.40 -15.03
N ALA A 21 17.27 -3.85 -14.81
CA ALA A 21 17.77 -2.69 -15.53
C ALA A 21 19.02 -3.07 -16.32
N ILE A 22 19.16 -2.60 -17.57
CA ILE A 22 20.40 -2.75 -18.34
C ILE A 22 21.15 -1.44 -18.44
N PHE A 23 22.45 -1.53 -18.26
CA PHE A 23 23.34 -0.41 -18.16
C PHE A 23 24.64 -0.70 -18.90
N GLY A 24 25.24 0.31 -19.52
CA GLY A 24 26.48 0.17 -20.28
C GLY A 24 26.63 1.20 -21.39
N SER A 25 27.83 1.23 -21.97
CA SER A 25 28.25 2.26 -22.93
C SER A 25 27.30 2.37 -24.12
N GLN A 26 27.23 3.55 -24.74
CA GLN A 26 26.38 3.80 -25.90
C GLN A 26 26.71 2.83 -27.04
N SER A 27 25.69 2.42 -27.80
CA SER A 27 25.83 1.58 -29.00
C SER A 27 26.43 0.18 -28.77
N THR A 28 26.44 -0.32 -27.53
CA THR A 28 26.90 -1.69 -27.18
C THR A 28 25.85 -2.79 -27.38
N GLY A 29 24.73 -2.48 -28.05
CA GLY A 29 23.66 -3.45 -28.33
C GLY A 29 22.87 -3.88 -27.10
N LYS A 30 22.57 -2.94 -26.19
CA LYS A 30 21.74 -3.16 -24.98
C LYS A 30 20.31 -3.55 -25.32
N SER A 31 19.60 -2.71 -26.08
CA SER A 31 18.23 -2.97 -26.53
C SER A 31 18.14 -4.26 -27.35
N THR A 32 19.15 -4.53 -28.20
CA THR A 32 19.26 -5.79 -28.93
C THR A 32 19.32 -7.01 -28.00
N LEU A 33 20.06 -6.91 -26.89
CA LEU A 33 20.18 -7.98 -25.90
C LEU A 33 18.88 -8.13 -25.10
N LEU A 34 18.26 -7.03 -24.67
CA LEU A 34 17.00 -7.08 -23.94
C LEU A 34 15.88 -7.71 -24.77
N ASN A 35 15.74 -7.31 -26.03
CA ASN A 35 14.76 -7.87 -26.95
C ASN A 35 15.00 -9.37 -27.14
N ALA A 36 16.25 -9.79 -27.25
CA ALA A 36 16.60 -11.21 -27.37
C ALA A 36 16.38 -12.00 -26.07
N LEU A 37 16.63 -11.42 -24.89
CA LEU A 37 16.50 -12.11 -23.61
C LEU A 37 15.05 -12.19 -23.13
N PHE A 38 14.31 -11.09 -23.21
CA PHE A 38 13.00 -10.93 -22.59
C PHE A 38 11.86 -10.85 -23.60
N GLY A 39 12.15 -10.90 -24.91
CA GLY A 39 11.13 -10.77 -25.95
C GLY A 39 10.48 -9.39 -25.97
N THR A 40 11.20 -8.34 -25.57
CA THR A 40 10.73 -6.96 -25.60
C THR A 40 10.85 -6.35 -27.01
N ASP A 41 10.12 -5.25 -27.25
CA ASP A 41 10.12 -4.52 -28.53
C ASP A 41 10.79 -3.13 -28.40
N PHE A 42 11.95 -3.05 -27.74
CA PHE A 42 12.68 -1.78 -27.67
C PHE A 42 13.24 -1.38 -29.04
N SER A 43 13.20 -0.08 -29.36
CA SER A 43 13.74 0.44 -30.61
C SER A 43 15.26 0.23 -30.70
N ILE A 44 15.72 -0.46 -31.74
CA ILE A 44 17.14 -0.71 -31.99
C ILE A 44 17.69 0.33 -32.98
N MET A 45 18.95 0.75 -32.80
CA MET A 45 19.64 1.63 -33.75
C MET A 45 19.78 0.98 -35.14
N ASN A 46 19.33 1.68 -36.18
CA ASN A 46 19.50 1.24 -37.57
C ASN A 46 20.95 1.43 -38.02
N SER A 47 21.69 0.34 -38.22
CA SER A 47 23.10 0.37 -38.63
C SER A 47 23.35 1.02 -40.00
N SER A 48 22.30 1.16 -40.82
CA SER A 48 22.34 1.75 -42.17
C SER A 48 22.32 3.29 -42.19
N SER A 49 21.99 3.95 -41.07
CA SER A 49 21.77 5.39 -41.01
C SER A 49 22.91 6.17 -40.33
N GLY A 50 24.01 5.49 -39.99
CA GLY A 50 25.15 6.04 -39.25
C GLY A 50 25.11 5.72 -37.74
N ARG A 51 26.28 5.80 -37.09
CA ARG A 51 26.42 5.67 -35.62
C ARG A 51 26.01 7.00 -34.96
N SER A 52 24.72 7.33 -34.97
CA SER A 52 24.18 8.48 -34.23
C SER A 52 23.26 8.02 -33.12
N GLN A 53 23.13 8.83 -32.07
CA GLN A 53 22.19 8.57 -30.97
C GLN A 53 20.78 8.29 -31.52
N THR A 54 20.15 7.19 -31.12
CA THR A 54 18.77 6.84 -31.53
C THR A 54 17.70 7.71 -30.86
N THR A 55 18.12 8.71 -30.06
CA THR A 55 17.27 9.57 -29.27
C THR A 55 17.77 11.01 -29.34
N LEU A 56 17.05 11.85 -30.06
CA LEU A 56 17.20 13.30 -30.00
C LEU A 56 16.87 13.76 -28.57
N GLY A 57 17.83 14.30 -27.81
CA GLY A 57 17.47 15.16 -26.68
C GLY A 57 18.49 15.36 -25.56
N THR A 58 18.39 16.56 -24.98
CA THR A 58 18.98 17.08 -23.74
C THR A 58 18.53 16.32 -22.46
N TYR A 59 17.76 15.24 -22.60
CA TYR A 59 17.14 14.49 -21.50
C TYR A 59 17.51 13.00 -21.57
N ILE A 60 17.60 12.33 -20.42
CA ILE A 60 17.76 10.86 -20.36
C ILE A 60 16.41 10.22 -20.63
N CYS A 61 16.42 9.20 -21.48
CA CYS A 61 15.29 8.32 -21.65
C CYS A 61 15.53 6.99 -20.92
N ILE A 62 14.54 6.56 -20.13
CA ILE A 62 14.46 5.22 -19.55
C ILE A 62 13.22 4.57 -20.13
N TRP A 63 13.41 3.54 -20.95
CA TRP A 63 12.31 2.78 -21.52
C TRP A 63 11.98 1.61 -20.61
N MET A 64 10.69 1.35 -20.44
CA MET A 64 10.21 0.22 -19.66
C MET A 64 9.41 -0.72 -20.55
N GLY A 65 9.61 -2.02 -20.37
CA GLY A 65 8.90 -3.08 -21.08
C GLY A 65 8.63 -4.26 -20.16
N LYS A 66 7.60 -5.05 -20.47
CA LYS A 66 7.33 -6.32 -19.80
C LYS A 66 7.97 -7.46 -20.60
N SER A 67 8.58 -8.43 -19.91
CA SER A 67 9.02 -9.70 -20.49
C SER A 67 7.84 -10.49 -21.06
N ALA A 68 8.01 -11.08 -22.24
CA ALA A 68 6.95 -11.82 -22.93
C ALA A 68 6.41 -13.01 -22.10
N ASP A 69 7.32 -13.74 -21.45
CA ASP A 69 7.00 -15.03 -20.84
C ASP A 69 6.78 -14.96 -19.32
N THR A 70 7.20 -13.87 -18.67
CA THR A 70 7.29 -13.78 -17.20
C THR A 70 6.91 -12.40 -16.67
N ASN A 71 6.71 -12.31 -15.35
CA ASN A 71 6.44 -11.04 -14.65
C ASN A 71 7.73 -10.28 -14.35
N ILE A 72 8.50 -9.98 -15.39
CA ILE A 72 9.73 -9.20 -15.29
C ILE A 72 9.51 -7.85 -15.96
N LEU A 73 9.73 -6.78 -15.22
CA LEU A 73 9.76 -5.42 -15.71
C LEU A 73 11.20 -5.07 -16.07
N VAL A 74 11.42 -4.81 -17.36
CA VAL A 74 12.74 -4.54 -17.95
C VAL A 74 12.87 -3.05 -18.21
N MET A 75 13.99 -2.47 -17.78
CA MET A 75 14.35 -1.07 -17.99
C MET A 75 15.56 -0.99 -18.93
N ASP A 76 15.34 -0.43 -20.12
CA ASP A 76 16.43 -0.02 -21.01
C ASP A 76 16.83 1.41 -20.66
N ILE A 77 18.08 1.58 -20.22
CA ILE A 77 18.62 2.87 -19.85
C ILE A 77 19.49 3.33 -21.01
N GLU A 78 19.26 4.56 -21.44
CA GLU A 78 20.07 5.18 -22.48
C GLU A 78 21.57 5.02 -22.18
N GLY A 79 22.34 4.74 -23.23
CA GLY A 79 23.76 4.50 -23.09
C GLY A 79 24.51 5.68 -22.48
N VAL A 80 25.40 5.34 -21.56
CA VAL A 80 26.40 6.25 -20.99
C VAL A 80 27.60 6.38 -21.94
N ASP A 81 28.36 7.46 -21.83
CA ASP A 81 29.57 7.75 -22.62
C ASP A 81 29.30 8.05 -24.11
N GLY A 82 28.35 8.95 -24.37
CA GLY A 82 28.09 9.48 -25.70
C GLY A 82 28.94 10.69 -26.04
N GLN A 83 29.69 10.64 -27.15
CA GLN A 83 30.52 11.75 -27.64
C GLN A 83 29.75 13.07 -27.78
N GLU A 84 28.43 12.98 -27.97
CA GLU A 84 27.51 14.11 -28.15
C GLU A 84 27.13 14.82 -26.83
N ARG A 85 27.47 14.27 -25.65
CA ARG A 85 27.10 14.82 -24.32
C ARG A 85 28.21 15.53 -23.54
N GLY A 86 29.46 15.50 -24.03
CA GLY A 86 30.59 16.18 -23.36
C GLY A 86 30.90 15.63 -21.96
N GLU A 87 31.51 16.45 -21.09
CA GLU A 87 31.96 16.04 -19.73
C GLU A 87 30.85 15.97 -18.66
N ASP A 88 29.58 16.22 -19.00
CA ASP A 88 28.49 16.28 -18.01
C ASP A 88 28.01 14.89 -17.57
N LYS A 89 28.73 14.32 -16.60
CA LYS A 89 28.48 13.01 -15.99
C LYS A 89 27.31 12.99 -14.99
N LEU A 90 26.69 14.15 -14.70
CA LEU A 90 25.60 14.24 -13.73
C LEU A 90 24.39 13.42 -14.19
N VAL A 91 24.12 13.46 -15.49
CA VAL A 91 23.07 12.73 -16.18
C VAL A 91 23.24 11.22 -15.96
N GLU A 92 24.42 10.68 -16.26
CA GLU A 92 24.74 9.26 -16.10
C GLU A 92 24.67 8.80 -14.63
N ARG A 93 25.10 9.68 -13.71
CA ARG A 93 24.97 9.45 -12.27
C ARG A 93 23.51 9.28 -11.86
N ARG A 94 22.62 10.15 -12.35
CA ARG A 94 21.19 10.13 -12.01
C ARG A 94 20.49 8.89 -12.56
N SER A 95 20.78 8.47 -13.78
CA SER A 95 20.23 7.24 -14.34
C SER A 95 20.73 6.00 -13.60
N ALA A 96 22.02 5.94 -13.28
CA ALA A 96 22.59 4.85 -12.50
C ALA A 96 21.96 4.74 -11.09
N LEU A 97 21.78 5.87 -10.41
CA LEU A 97 21.08 5.99 -9.12
C LEU A 97 19.65 5.43 -9.18
N PHE A 98 18.88 5.89 -10.18
CA PHE A 98 17.50 5.47 -10.36
C PHE A 98 17.41 3.95 -10.59
N SER A 99 18.28 3.43 -11.44
CA SER A 99 18.33 2.02 -11.82
C SER A 99 18.65 1.14 -10.63
N LEU A 100 19.61 1.56 -9.80
CA LEU A 100 20.00 0.82 -8.61
C LEU A 100 18.90 0.82 -7.54
N ALA A 101 18.21 1.94 -7.35
CA ALA A 101 17.11 2.03 -6.37
C ALA A 101 15.90 1.18 -6.79
N THR A 102 15.63 1.09 -8.09
CA THR A 102 14.41 0.46 -8.63
C THR A 102 14.60 -0.99 -9.09
N ALA A 103 15.79 -1.36 -9.57
CA ALA A 103 16.09 -2.70 -10.09
C ALA A 103 16.56 -3.66 -8.99
N GLU A 104 16.19 -4.93 -9.12
CA GLU A 104 16.75 -6.04 -8.34
C GLU A 104 18.05 -6.55 -8.97
N VAL A 105 18.08 -6.55 -10.31
CA VAL A 105 19.20 -6.98 -11.13
C VAL A 105 19.63 -5.83 -12.03
N LEU A 106 20.89 -5.42 -11.88
CA LEU A 106 21.52 -4.44 -12.76
C LEU A 106 22.44 -5.17 -13.73
N VAL A 107 22.01 -5.29 -14.98
CA VAL A 107 22.76 -5.89 -16.07
C VAL A 107 23.78 -4.89 -16.58
N VAL A 108 25.07 -5.19 -16.46
CA VAL A 108 26.16 -4.37 -16.97
C VAL A 108 26.65 -4.97 -18.29
N ASN A 109 26.23 -4.39 -19.40
CA ASN A 109 26.60 -4.82 -20.76
C ASN A 109 27.91 -4.16 -21.18
N MET A 110 28.94 -4.97 -21.42
CA MET A 110 30.29 -4.50 -21.78
C MET A 110 30.96 -5.43 -22.79
N HIS A 111 31.87 -4.92 -23.62
CA HIS A 111 32.66 -5.74 -24.53
C HIS A 111 33.84 -6.39 -23.79
N GLU A 112 34.28 -7.59 -24.22
CA GLU A 112 35.42 -8.28 -23.63
C GLU A 112 36.69 -7.42 -23.61
N VAL A 113 36.95 -6.68 -24.70
CA VAL A 113 38.10 -5.78 -24.84
C VAL A 113 38.13 -4.64 -23.82
N ALA A 114 36.98 -4.31 -23.23
CA ALA A 114 36.88 -3.27 -22.22
C ALA A 114 37.34 -3.77 -20.83
N ILE A 115 37.47 -5.09 -20.64
CA ILE A 115 37.77 -5.69 -19.34
C ILE A 115 39.24 -5.43 -18.94
N GLY A 116 39.41 -4.49 -18.00
CA GLY A 116 40.70 -4.09 -17.45
C GLY A 116 41.25 -2.77 -17.98
N LEU A 117 40.51 -2.08 -18.85
CA LEU A 117 40.75 -0.68 -19.14
C LEU A 117 40.15 0.17 -18.02
N TYR A 118 40.92 1.12 -17.50
CA TYR A 118 40.47 1.98 -16.39
C TYR A 118 39.25 2.83 -16.79
N ASN A 119 39.27 3.42 -18.00
CA ASN A 119 38.14 4.21 -18.52
C ASN A 119 37.11 3.34 -19.26
N GLY A 120 37.53 2.28 -19.95
CA GLY A 120 36.63 1.43 -20.74
C GLY A 120 35.74 0.49 -19.92
N ALA A 121 36.15 0.13 -18.69
CA ALA A 121 35.40 -0.77 -17.82
C ALA A 121 34.28 -0.09 -17.01
N ASN A 122 33.90 1.15 -17.34
CA ASN A 122 32.87 1.91 -16.62
C ASN A 122 33.18 2.08 -15.11
N VAL A 123 34.46 2.15 -14.72
CA VAL A 123 34.91 2.18 -13.31
C VAL A 123 34.34 3.38 -12.56
N GLU A 124 34.41 4.57 -13.15
CA GLU A 124 33.89 5.81 -12.55
C GLU A 124 32.37 5.76 -12.35
N LEU A 125 31.70 5.08 -13.26
CA LEU A 125 30.27 4.91 -13.26
C LEU A 125 29.84 3.89 -12.19
N LEU A 126 30.58 2.78 -12.07
CA LEU A 126 30.40 1.80 -10.99
C LEU A 126 30.72 2.40 -9.63
N LYS A 127 31.75 3.26 -9.53
CA LYS A 127 32.02 4.05 -8.32
C LYS A 127 30.80 4.88 -7.93
N THR A 128 30.20 5.55 -8.91
CA THR A 128 28.99 6.33 -8.72
C THR A 128 27.80 5.48 -8.27
N VAL A 129 27.62 4.28 -8.84
CA VAL A 129 26.61 3.29 -8.42
C VAL A 129 26.83 2.87 -6.96
N PHE A 130 28.07 2.64 -6.54
CA PHE A 130 28.35 2.19 -5.18
C PHE A 130 28.16 3.31 -4.15
N GLU A 131 28.62 4.53 -4.45
CA GLU A 131 28.35 5.72 -3.63
C GLU A 131 26.85 5.97 -3.50
N ALA A 132 26.13 5.82 -4.59
CA ALA A 132 24.68 5.88 -4.64
C ALA A 132 24.05 4.85 -3.68
N ASN A 133 24.44 3.59 -3.79
CA ASN A 133 23.90 2.52 -2.94
C ASN A 133 24.11 2.79 -1.44
N LEU A 134 25.30 3.26 -1.07
CA LEU A 134 25.61 3.61 0.32
C LEU A 134 24.67 4.70 0.84
N ARG A 135 24.35 5.71 0.02
CA ARG A 135 23.38 6.78 0.37
C ARG A 135 21.97 6.21 0.53
N LEU A 136 21.57 5.32 -0.37
CA LEU A 136 20.25 4.69 -0.40
C LEU A 136 20.00 3.78 0.80
N SER A 137 21.04 3.09 1.30
CA SER A 137 20.96 2.09 2.39
C SER A 137 20.74 2.65 3.80
N LYS A 138 20.38 3.93 3.95
CA LYS A 138 20.05 4.57 5.23
C LYS A 138 18.72 4.04 5.80
N GLY A 139 18.73 2.83 6.37
CA GLY A 139 17.62 2.25 7.14
C GLY A 139 17.56 0.73 7.04
N LYS A 140 17.18 0.07 8.14
CA LYS A 140 17.22 -1.39 8.34
C LYS A 140 16.46 -2.16 7.25
N GLY A 141 17.20 -2.96 6.49
CA GLY A 141 16.69 -3.92 5.51
C GLY A 141 17.60 -3.96 4.29
N ASN A 142 18.75 -4.64 4.38
CA ASN A 142 19.72 -4.72 3.29
C ASN A 142 19.17 -5.57 2.13
N CYS A 143 18.36 -4.96 1.26
CA CYS A 143 18.04 -5.52 -0.04
C CYS A 143 19.31 -5.45 -0.89
N LYS A 144 19.91 -6.60 -1.19
CA LYS A 144 21.08 -6.66 -2.05
C LYS A 144 20.68 -6.37 -3.50
N THR A 145 21.63 -5.96 -4.33
CA THR A 145 21.42 -5.84 -5.77
C THR A 145 22.34 -6.82 -6.48
N LEU A 146 21.84 -7.55 -7.47
CA LEU A 146 22.70 -8.37 -8.30
C LEU A 146 23.32 -7.52 -9.41
N LEU A 147 24.64 -7.45 -9.46
CA LEU A 147 25.37 -6.95 -10.62
C LEU A 147 25.60 -8.10 -11.59
N PHE A 148 24.90 -8.06 -12.73
CA PHE A 148 24.93 -9.11 -13.73
C PHE A 148 25.76 -8.66 -14.94
N PHE A 149 27.03 -9.02 -15.00
CA PHE A 149 27.93 -8.62 -16.07
C PHE A 149 27.71 -9.50 -17.30
N VAL A 150 27.30 -8.87 -18.40
CA VAL A 150 27.21 -9.51 -19.71
C VAL A 150 28.38 -9.05 -20.55
N ILE A 151 29.32 -9.95 -20.77
CA ILE A 151 30.49 -9.73 -21.59
C ILE A 151 30.13 -10.08 -23.03
N ARG A 152 30.24 -9.09 -23.91
CA ARG A 152 29.93 -9.18 -25.33
C ARG A 152 31.17 -9.49 -26.13
N ASP A 153 30.95 -10.13 -27.27
CA ASP A 153 31.96 -10.48 -28.26
C ASP A 153 33.08 -11.37 -27.67
N CYS A 154 32.70 -12.31 -26.80
CA CYS A 154 33.64 -13.27 -26.26
C CYS A 154 34.15 -14.20 -27.36
N ILE A 155 35.44 -14.09 -27.68
CA ILE A 155 36.15 -15.04 -28.54
C ILE A 155 36.96 -15.92 -27.58
N SER A 156 36.74 -17.23 -27.61
CA SER A 156 37.11 -18.25 -26.61
C SER A 156 38.60 -18.38 -26.18
N GLN A 157 39.42 -17.34 -26.32
CA GLN A 157 40.83 -17.28 -25.97
C GLN A 157 41.05 -17.13 -24.45
N THR A 158 40.20 -16.37 -23.75
CA THR A 158 40.30 -16.17 -22.29
C THR A 158 39.14 -16.86 -21.57
N PRO A 159 39.40 -17.78 -20.62
CA PRO A 159 38.32 -18.39 -19.85
C PRO A 159 37.54 -17.38 -19.01
N LEU A 160 36.22 -17.53 -18.98
CA LEU A 160 35.30 -16.62 -18.26
C LEU A 160 35.65 -16.45 -16.78
N ALA A 161 36.20 -17.49 -16.13
CA ALA A 161 36.62 -17.45 -14.73
C ALA A 161 37.71 -16.39 -14.45
N TYR A 162 38.60 -16.13 -15.41
CA TYR A 162 39.60 -15.06 -15.26
C TYR A 162 38.95 -13.68 -15.32
N HIS A 163 38.00 -13.48 -16.24
CA HIS A 163 37.22 -12.25 -16.33
C HIS A 163 36.40 -12.01 -15.07
N GLU A 164 35.77 -13.05 -14.53
CA GLU A 164 35.02 -12.98 -13.29
C GLU A 164 35.91 -12.56 -12.10
N ASN A 165 37.04 -13.23 -11.91
CA ASN A 165 37.99 -12.90 -10.84
C ASN A 165 38.52 -11.46 -10.97
N LYS A 166 38.82 -11.02 -12.20
CA LYS A 166 39.30 -9.66 -12.47
C LYS A 166 38.22 -8.61 -12.21
N LEU A 167 36.99 -8.83 -12.67
CA LEU A 167 35.86 -7.93 -12.42
C LEU A 167 35.54 -7.85 -10.93
N ARG A 168 35.45 -9.00 -10.25
CA ARG A 168 35.20 -9.08 -8.80
C ARG A 168 36.28 -8.34 -8.01
N GLY A 169 37.55 -8.60 -8.32
CA GLY A 169 38.67 -7.91 -7.69
C GLY A 169 38.66 -6.39 -7.93
N ASN A 170 38.29 -5.96 -9.14
CA ASN A 170 38.11 -4.53 -9.44
C ASN A 170 36.93 -3.93 -8.65
N MET A 171 35.80 -4.63 -8.53
CA MET A 171 34.65 -4.12 -7.77
C MET A 171 34.98 -3.95 -6.29
N THR A 172 35.68 -4.91 -5.69
CA THR A 172 36.17 -4.78 -4.31
C THR A 172 37.11 -3.59 -4.16
N LYS A 173 38.06 -3.40 -5.09
CA LYS A 173 38.95 -2.23 -5.07
C LYS A 173 38.20 -0.91 -5.20
N ILE A 174 37.20 -0.82 -6.08
CA ILE A 174 36.38 0.39 -6.22
C ILE A 174 35.62 0.65 -4.93
N TRP A 175 35.01 -0.38 -4.35
CA TRP A 175 34.28 -0.31 -3.09
C TRP A 175 35.14 0.21 -1.94
N ASP A 176 36.38 -0.28 -1.82
CA ASP A 176 37.29 0.10 -0.74
C ASP A 176 37.83 1.53 -0.88
N ASN A 177 37.89 2.06 -2.10
CA ASN A 177 38.36 3.42 -2.38
C ASN A 177 37.25 4.48 -2.30
N ILE A 178 35.99 4.10 -2.02
CA ILE A 178 34.88 5.03 -1.88
C ILE A 178 34.81 5.58 -0.45
N ALA A 179 34.41 6.85 -0.32
CA ALA A 179 34.11 7.46 0.97
C ALA A 179 32.86 6.82 1.60
N LYS A 180 33.06 5.98 2.62
CA LYS A 180 32.00 5.31 3.37
C LYS A 180 31.61 6.16 4.60
N PRO A 181 30.31 6.28 4.93
CA PRO A 181 29.87 6.85 6.21
C PRO A 181 30.41 6.06 7.41
N GLU A 182 30.57 6.70 8.58
CA GLU A 182 31.16 6.07 9.78
C GLU A 182 30.50 4.73 10.16
N HIS A 183 29.16 4.65 10.06
CA HIS A 183 28.40 3.43 10.38
C HIS A 183 28.59 2.28 9.36
N LEU A 184 29.18 2.53 8.19
CA LEU A 184 29.44 1.55 7.13
C LEU A 184 30.94 1.40 6.82
N ALA A 185 31.83 1.95 7.65
CA ALA A 185 33.27 1.95 7.39
C ALA A 185 33.84 0.53 7.18
N ASN A 186 33.36 -0.45 7.97
CA ASN A 186 33.80 -1.84 7.90
C ASN A 186 32.99 -2.72 6.94
N SER A 187 32.12 -2.12 6.11
CA SER A 187 31.28 -2.88 5.20
C SER A 187 32.03 -3.36 3.96
N SER A 188 31.68 -4.58 3.53
CA SER A 188 32.24 -5.22 2.34
C SER A 188 31.30 -5.07 1.14
N PHE A 189 31.86 -5.20 -0.07
CA PHE A 189 31.08 -5.20 -1.31
C PHE A 189 29.98 -6.27 -1.30
N SER A 190 30.30 -7.46 -0.79
CA SER A 190 29.41 -8.62 -0.73
C SER A 190 28.22 -8.44 0.20
N ASP A 191 28.24 -7.46 1.11
CA ASP A 191 27.11 -7.17 2.00
C ASP A 191 25.94 -6.51 1.25
N PHE A 192 26.24 -5.83 0.13
CA PHE A 192 25.29 -5.06 -0.65
C PHE A 192 25.05 -5.61 -2.05
N PHE A 193 26.05 -6.28 -2.63
CA PHE A 193 26.02 -6.72 -4.00
C PHE A 193 26.43 -8.18 -4.13
N ASP A 194 25.66 -8.90 -4.93
CA ASP A 194 26.11 -10.17 -5.50
C ASP A 194 26.60 -9.90 -6.94
N CYS A 195 27.46 -10.77 -7.46
CA CYS A 195 28.04 -10.60 -8.80
C CYS A 195 27.95 -11.91 -9.57
N MET A 196 27.43 -11.83 -10.79
CA MET A 196 27.39 -12.93 -11.76
C MET A 196 27.91 -12.43 -13.10
N VAL A 197 28.61 -13.31 -13.82
CA VAL A 197 29.25 -12.98 -15.09
C VAL A 197 28.86 -14.01 -16.15
N VAL A 198 28.53 -13.55 -17.35
CA VAL A 198 28.27 -14.40 -18.51
C VAL A 198 28.96 -13.84 -19.74
N GLY A 199 29.49 -14.72 -20.58
CA GLY A 199 30.03 -14.36 -21.89
C GLY A 199 29.05 -14.70 -23.00
N LEU A 200 28.86 -13.78 -23.95
CA LEU A 200 28.08 -13.97 -25.17
C LEU A 200 29.00 -13.84 -26.40
N PRO A 201 28.84 -14.73 -27.40
CA PRO A 201 29.65 -14.68 -28.61
C PRO A 201 29.29 -13.45 -29.48
N PRO A 202 30.16 -13.04 -30.41
CA PRO A 202 29.91 -11.90 -31.27
C PRO A 202 28.74 -12.14 -32.25
N LYS A 203 27.62 -11.44 -32.03
CA LYS A 203 26.40 -11.55 -32.84
C LYS A 203 26.61 -11.33 -34.36
N PRO A 204 27.41 -10.34 -34.82
CA PRO A 204 27.58 -10.11 -36.26
C PRO A 204 28.27 -11.25 -37.02
N VAL A 205 29.12 -12.02 -36.32
CA VAL A 205 29.95 -13.07 -36.92
C VAL A 205 29.36 -14.46 -36.65
N MET A 206 28.77 -14.66 -35.48
CA MET A 206 28.24 -15.96 -35.02
C MET A 206 26.82 -15.80 -34.48
N PRO A 207 25.82 -15.48 -35.33
CA PRO A 207 24.45 -15.21 -34.89
C PRO A 207 23.77 -16.42 -34.25
N ASP A 208 23.96 -17.62 -34.79
CA ASP A 208 23.31 -18.83 -34.27
C ASP A 208 23.81 -19.19 -32.87
N GLN A 209 25.14 -19.13 -32.66
CA GLN A 209 25.73 -19.35 -31.33
C GLN A 209 25.31 -18.27 -30.33
N PHE A 210 25.15 -17.02 -30.79
CA PHE A 210 24.64 -15.94 -29.96
C PHE A 210 23.21 -16.18 -29.52
N ASN A 211 22.34 -16.60 -30.45
CA ASN A 211 20.95 -16.92 -30.15
C ASN A 211 20.87 -18.10 -29.16
N GLU A 212 21.61 -19.20 -29.40
CA GLU A 212 21.65 -20.35 -28.50
C GLU A 212 22.18 -19.99 -27.10
N ALA A 213 23.24 -19.17 -27.02
CA ALA A 213 23.75 -18.68 -25.74
C ALA A 213 22.74 -17.78 -25.03
N THR A 214 21.98 -16.98 -25.78
CA THR A 214 20.94 -16.09 -25.25
C THR A 214 19.74 -16.88 -24.75
N ASP A 215 19.33 -17.94 -25.45
CA ASP A 215 18.24 -18.84 -25.02
C ASP A 215 18.63 -19.59 -23.75
N ARG A 216 19.87 -20.09 -23.66
CA ARG A 216 20.41 -20.65 -22.40
C ARG A 216 20.43 -19.63 -21.26
N LEU A 217 20.77 -18.38 -21.57
CA LEU A 217 20.79 -17.32 -20.57
C LEU A 217 19.37 -16.97 -20.11
N ARG A 218 18.37 -17.01 -21.00
CA ARG A 218 16.96 -16.77 -20.67
C ARG A 218 16.46 -17.72 -19.58
N LEU A 219 16.86 -19.00 -19.64
CA LEU A 219 16.49 -20.00 -18.61
C LEU A 219 16.87 -19.56 -17.20
N ARG A 220 18.01 -18.87 -17.02
CA ARG A 220 18.42 -18.38 -15.70
C ARG A 220 17.50 -17.30 -15.13
N PHE A 221 16.73 -16.61 -15.99
CA PHE A 221 15.75 -15.60 -15.58
C PHE A 221 14.33 -16.18 -15.46
N THR A 222 14.04 -17.33 -16.08
CA THR A 222 12.67 -17.87 -16.18
C THR A 222 12.46 -19.18 -15.41
N ASP A 223 13.52 -19.98 -15.18
CA ASP A 223 13.46 -21.28 -14.52
C ASP A 223 14.06 -21.22 -13.10
N PRO A 224 13.23 -21.24 -12.05
CA PRO A 224 13.69 -21.25 -10.66
C PRO A 224 14.51 -22.48 -10.26
N SER A 225 14.49 -23.55 -11.06
CA SER A 225 15.26 -24.77 -10.80
C SER A 225 16.70 -24.70 -11.35
N ASP A 226 17.03 -23.69 -12.14
CA ASP A 226 18.40 -23.49 -12.64
C ASP A 226 19.35 -23.21 -11.47
N SER A 227 20.45 -23.95 -11.40
CA SER A 227 21.54 -23.73 -10.44
C SER A 227 22.08 -22.28 -10.39
N ASN A 228 21.94 -21.54 -11.48
CA ASN A 228 22.33 -20.15 -11.65
C ASN A 228 21.11 -19.22 -11.81
N TYR A 229 19.98 -19.56 -11.20
CA TYR A 229 18.79 -18.71 -11.20
C TYR A 229 19.12 -17.31 -10.66
N VAL A 230 18.70 -16.29 -11.42
CA VAL A 230 19.15 -14.91 -11.22
C VAL A 230 18.45 -14.25 -10.03
N PHE A 231 17.15 -14.48 -9.84
CA PHE A 231 16.39 -13.76 -8.82
C PHE A 231 16.48 -14.44 -7.46
N LYS A 232 16.77 -13.66 -6.41
CA LYS A 232 16.76 -14.14 -5.02
C LYS A 232 15.82 -13.27 -4.19
N PRO A 233 15.19 -13.81 -3.12
CA PRO A 233 14.32 -13.03 -2.25
C PRO A 233 15.01 -11.81 -1.62
N CYS A 234 16.32 -11.88 -1.41
CA CYS A 234 17.11 -10.76 -0.86
C CYS A 234 17.31 -9.59 -1.83
N TYR A 235 16.99 -9.75 -3.12
CA TYR A 235 17.05 -8.66 -4.09
C TYR A 235 15.73 -7.89 -4.21
N HIS A 236 14.62 -8.55 -3.87
CA HIS A 236 13.28 -8.02 -4.08
C HIS A 236 13.02 -6.77 -3.25
N ARG A 237 12.56 -5.70 -3.90
CA ARG A 237 12.33 -4.39 -3.24
C ARG A 237 11.06 -4.36 -2.38
N GLY A 238 10.19 -5.35 -2.51
CA GLY A 238 8.96 -5.48 -1.71
C GLY A 238 7.87 -4.47 -2.05
N ILE A 239 7.97 -3.82 -3.21
CA ILE A 239 7.06 -2.77 -3.66
C ILE A 239 5.96 -3.43 -4.50
N PRO A 240 4.68 -3.20 -4.22
CA PRO A 240 3.59 -3.64 -5.09
C PRO A 240 3.62 -2.93 -6.45
N ILE A 241 3.27 -3.65 -7.52
CA ILE A 241 3.33 -3.15 -8.91
C ILE A 241 2.41 -1.96 -9.16
N ASP A 242 1.26 -1.88 -8.48
CA ASP A 242 0.34 -0.73 -8.54
C ASP A 242 0.94 0.53 -7.91
N GLY A 243 1.82 0.35 -6.91
CA GLY A 243 2.60 1.42 -6.28
C GLY A 243 3.91 1.76 -7.00
N PHE A 244 4.36 0.94 -7.96
CA PHE A 244 5.68 1.08 -8.58
C PHE A 244 5.86 2.42 -9.29
N SER A 245 4.85 2.92 -10.01
CA SER A 245 4.95 4.22 -10.70
C SER A 245 5.20 5.37 -9.73
N HIS A 246 4.51 5.37 -8.59
CA HIS A 246 4.68 6.41 -7.58
C HIS A 246 6.04 6.30 -6.90
N TYR A 247 6.48 5.08 -6.60
CA TYR A 247 7.84 4.83 -6.10
C TYR A 247 8.91 5.35 -7.05
N ALA A 248 8.84 4.96 -8.33
CA ALA A 248 9.79 5.38 -9.35
C ALA A 248 9.81 6.91 -9.49
N SER A 249 8.64 7.56 -9.54
CA SER A 249 8.54 9.01 -9.59
C SER A 249 9.12 9.69 -8.35
N GLY A 250 8.88 9.15 -7.15
CA GLY A 250 9.43 9.69 -5.90
C GLY A 250 10.96 9.58 -5.83
N ILE A 251 11.51 8.44 -6.26
CA ILE A 251 12.96 8.24 -6.41
C ILE A 251 13.53 9.23 -7.43
N TRP A 252 12.92 9.35 -8.61
CA TRP A 252 13.37 10.28 -9.64
C TRP A 252 13.34 11.73 -9.18
N ALA A 253 12.25 12.16 -8.54
CA ALA A 253 12.13 13.50 -7.95
C ALA A 253 13.19 13.74 -6.87
N SER A 254 13.46 12.75 -6.02
CA SER A 254 14.50 12.85 -4.99
C SER A 254 15.90 12.97 -5.61
N ILE A 255 16.19 12.24 -6.68
CA ILE A 255 17.45 12.33 -7.44
C ILE A 255 17.61 13.71 -8.09
N LEU A 256 16.52 14.30 -8.58
CA LEU A 256 16.53 15.62 -9.24
C LEU A 256 16.64 16.78 -8.24
N LEU A 257 15.93 16.69 -7.10
CA LEU A 257 15.84 17.77 -6.10
C LEU A 257 17.00 17.74 -5.11
N ALA A 258 17.56 16.56 -4.83
CA ALA A 258 18.60 16.40 -3.84
C ALA A 258 19.88 15.86 -4.51
N ASP A 259 20.77 16.76 -4.89
CA ASP A 259 22.17 16.38 -5.13
C ASP A 259 22.84 15.80 -3.85
N ASN A 260 22.16 15.80 -2.68
CA ASN A 260 22.74 15.38 -1.41
C ASN A 260 21.93 14.48 -0.44
N MET A 261 20.66 14.12 -0.64
CA MET A 261 19.96 13.25 0.33
C MET A 261 18.84 12.40 -0.31
N LEU A 262 19.15 11.15 -0.64
CA LEU A 262 18.14 10.13 -0.98
C LEU A 262 18.10 9.10 0.15
N SER A 263 16.91 8.81 0.69
CA SER A 263 16.67 7.68 1.59
C SER A 263 15.49 6.86 1.06
N ILE A 264 15.72 5.60 0.70
CA ILE A 264 14.68 4.69 0.18
C ILE A 264 13.56 4.43 1.22
N PRO A 265 13.86 4.25 2.52
CA PRO A 265 12.81 3.96 3.50
C PRO A 265 11.78 5.09 3.65
N SER A 266 12.19 6.35 3.52
CA SER A 266 11.25 7.48 3.59
C SER A 266 10.28 7.49 2.40
N GLN A 267 10.75 7.13 1.21
CA GLN A 267 9.93 7.08 0.00
C GLN A 267 8.92 5.92 0.01
N GLN A 268 9.29 4.77 0.56
CA GLN A 268 8.34 3.65 0.75
C GLN A 268 7.25 4.01 1.77
N MET A 269 7.61 4.72 2.83
CA MET A 269 6.65 5.18 3.84
C MET A 269 5.70 6.25 3.27
N LEU A 270 6.23 7.23 2.54
CA LEU A 270 5.44 8.27 1.86
C LEU A 270 4.48 7.67 0.82
N LEU A 271 4.94 6.68 0.05
CA LEU A 271 4.09 5.94 -0.88
C LEU A 271 2.95 5.22 -0.16
N ALA A 272 3.27 4.53 0.94
CA ALA A 272 2.28 3.85 1.75
C ALA A 272 1.24 4.84 2.30
N GLU A 273 1.67 6.01 2.78
CA GLU A 273 0.76 7.05 3.29
C GLU A 273 -0.19 7.55 2.21
N HIS A 274 0.32 7.90 1.03
CA HIS A 274 -0.51 8.38 -0.07
C HIS A 274 -1.51 7.31 -0.55
N ARG A 275 -1.03 6.09 -0.81
CA ARG A 275 -1.88 5.00 -1.34
C ARG A 275 -2.91 4.54 -0.31
N CYS A 276 -2.53 4.40 0.96
CA CYS A 276 -3.50 4.10 2.01
C CYS A 276 -4.53 5.23 2.19
N ALA A 277 -4.18 6.50 1.93
CA ALA A 277 -5.15 7.61 1.98
C ALA A 277 -6.17 7.58 0.82
N GLU A 278 -5.73 7.20 -0.39
CA GLU A 278 -6.64 6.98 -1.52
C GLU A 278 -7.61 5.84 -1.23
N LEU A 279 -7.07 4.67 -0.83
CA LEU A 279 -7.87 3.49 -0.48
C LEU A 279 -8.82 3.76 0.70
N TYR A 280 -8.39 4.57 1.67
CA TYR A 280 -9.24 5.01 2.77
C TYR A 280 -10.45 5.81 2.26
N THR A 281 -10.22 6.72 1.31
CA THR A 281 -11.28 7.56 0.72
C THR A 281 -12.26 6.72 -0.09
N GLU A 282 -11.75 5.76 -0.87
CA GLU A 282 -12.57 4.81 -1.64
C GLU A 282 -13.42 3.91 -0.71
N ALA A 283 -12.82 3.33 0.32
CA ALA A 283 -13.52 2.48 1.28
C ALA A 283 -14.60 3.28 2.04
N LYS A 284 -14.32 4.54 2.38
CA LYS A 284 -15.30 5.44 3.00
C LYS A 284 -16.48 5.73 2.07
N ALA A 285 -16.23 6.04 0.80
CA ALA A 285 -17.29 6.28 -0.16
C ALA A 285 -18.18 5.03 -0.38
N ALA A 286 -17.57 3.85 -0.47
CA ALA A 286 -18.28 2.58 -0.59
C ALA A 286 -19.17 2.30 0.64
N PHE A 287 -18.65 2.56 1.84
CA PHE A 287 -19.41 2.42 3.08
C PHE A 287 -20.60 3.38 3.17
N GLU A 288 -20.41 4.65 2.82
CA GLU A 288 -21.48 5.65 2.77
C GLU A 288 -22.57 5.28 1.76
N GLN A 289 -22.18 4.74 0.60
CA GLN A 289 -23.13 4.24 -0.40
C GLN A 289 -23.95 3.06 0.14
N ASN A 290 -23.31 2.06 0.76
CA ASN A 290 -23.97 0.88 1.29
C ASN A 290 -24.89 1.17 2.49
N THR A 291 -24.59 2.22 3.26
CA THR A 291 -25.39 2.64 4.42
C THR A 291 -26.42 3.72 4.10
N SER A 292 -26.39 4.33 2.92
CA SER A 292 -27.28 5.42 2.52
C SER A 292 -28.78 5.06 2.62
N ALA A 293 -29.16 3.88 2.13
CA ALA A 293 -30.55 3.39 2.16
C ALA A 293 -31.02 3.14 3.61
N ILE A 294 -30.15 2.58 4.44
CA ILE A 294 -30.41 2.35 5.87
C ILE A 294 -30.62 3.70 6.58
N LYS A 295 -29.71 4.65 6.34
CA LYS A 295 -29.76 6.00 6.91
C LYS A 295 -31.05 6.73 6.52
N ALA A 296 -31.50 6.61 5.26
CA ALA A 296 -32.75 7.19 4.80
C ALA A 296 -33.96 6.61 5.53
N GLN A 297 -34.07 5.28 5.63
CA GLN A 297 -35.18 4.61 6.31
C GLN A 297 -35.26 4.97 7.81
N VAL A 298 -34.12 5.05 8.49
CA VAL A 298 -34.07 5.47 9.90
C VAL A 298 -34.44 6.95 10.04
N ASN A 299 -34.03 7.82 9.13
CA ASN A 299 -34.41 9.23 9.17
C ASN A 299 -35.91 9.45 8.90
N ASP A 300 -36.54 8.58 8.10
CA ASP A 300 -38.00 8.56 7.87
C ASP A 300 -38.81 8.06 9.09
N GLY A 301 -38.16 7.76 10.22
CA GLY A 301 -38.82 7.33 11.45
C GLY A 301 -39.09 5.82 11.51
N LYS A 302 -38.62 5.04 10.53
CA LYS A 302 -38.82 3.58 10.56
C LYS A 302 -37.85 2.92 11.53
N VAL A 303 -38.33 1.88 12.20
CA VAL A 303 -37.53 0.98 13.04
C VAL A 303 -37.18 -0.23 12.19
N ILE A 304 -35.90 -0.42 11.90
CA ILE A 304 -35.39 -1.55 11.11
C ILE A 304 -35.02 -2.71 12.03
N ASP A 305 -35.62 -3.88 11.82
CA ASP A 305 -35.24 -5.11 12.51
C ASP A 305 -33.93 -5.67 11.95
N GLY A 306 -33.01 -6.09 12.81
CA GLY A 306 -31.72 -6.64 12.39
C GLY A 306 -30.72 -5.61 11.83
N LEU A 307 -30.94 -4.31 12.12
CA LEU A 307 -30.05 -3.21 11.72
C LEU A 307 -28.58 -3.51 11.97
N GLY A 308 -28.26 -4.06 13.16
CA GLY A 308 -26.89 -4.39 13.56
C GLY A 308 -26.19 -5.34 12.57
N ASN A 309 -26.86 -6.39 12.09
CA ASN A 309 -26.28 -7.33 11.13
C ASN A 309 -26.04 -6.68 9.76
N MET A 310 -26.95 -5.80 9.33
CA MET A 310 -26.83 -5.09 8.05
C MET A 310 -25.64 -4.13 8.05
N VAL A 311 -25.50 -3.34 9.11
CA VAL A 311 -24.40 -2.38 9.22
C VAL A 311 -23.06 -3.08 9.42
N GLU A 312 -23.04 -4.23 10.10
CA GLU A 312 -21.83 -5.04 10.27
C GLU A 312 -21.35 -5.64 8.97
N LYS A 313 -22.29 -6.13 8.16
CA LYS A 313 -21.99 -6.61 6.82
C LYS A 313 -21.39 -5.48 5.98
N ALA A 314 -22.02 -4.30 5.96
CA ALA A 314 -21.50 -3.15 5.22
C ALA A 314 -20.10 -2.72 5.71
N ARG A 315 -19.88 -2.70 7.03
CA ARG A 315 -18.57 -2.39 7.63
C ARG A 315 -17.52 -3.43 7.24
N SER A 316 -17.85 -4.71 7.39
CA SER A 316 -16.94 -5.82 7.10
C SER A 316 -16.53 -5.88 5.63
N GLU A 317 -17.48 -5.64 4.72
CA GLU A 317 -17.21 -5.58 3.28
C GLU A 317 -16.28 -4.41 2.91
N ALA A 318 -16.51 -3.21 3.47
CA ALA A 318 -15.67 -2.05 3.24
C ALA A 318 -14.24 -2.24 3.80
N ILE A 319 -14.11 -2.80 5.00
CA ILE A 319 -12.80 -3.13 5.59
C ILE A 319 -12.10 -4.24 4.80
N ALA A 320 -12.81 -5.28 4.35
CA ALA A 320 -12.21 -6.34 3.56
C ALA A 320 -11.68 -5.82 2.22
N ALA A 321 -12.39 -4.89 1.57
CA ALA A 321 -11.93 -4.22 0.36
C ALA A 321 -10.68 -3.36 0.60
N PHE A 322 -10.62 -2.65 1.73
CA PHE A 322 -9.43 -1.92 2.14
C PHE A 322 -8.25 -2.87 2.41
N ASP A 323 -8.44 -3.89 3.24
CA ASP A 323 -7.42 -4.86 3.63
C ASP A 323 -6.85 -5.63 2.42
N ALA A 324 -7.69 -5.96 1.43
CA ALA A 324 -7.27 -6.64 0.20
C ALA A 324 -6.20 -5.84 -0.57
N ASN A 325 -6.33 -4.51 -0.61
CA ASN A 325 -5.46 -3.63 -1.38
C ASN A 325 -4.34 -3.00 -0.54
N ALA A 326 -4.61 -2.70 0.74
CA ALA A 326 -3.70 -1.95 1.61
C ALA A 326 -2.67 -2.85 2.36
N LYS A 327 -2.95 -4.14 2.55
CA LYS A 327 -2.06 -5.06 3.30
C LYS A 327 -0.65 -5.21 2.72
N HIS A 328 -0.47 -4.84 1.46
CA HIS A 328 0.80 -4.92 0.74
C HIS A 328 1.70 -3.69 0.95
N TYR A 329 1.25 -2.69 1.72
CA TYR A 329 2.04 -1.50 2.03
C TYR A 329 2.70 -1.63 3.42
N HIS A 330 3.38 -0.57 3.88
CA HIS A 330 4.09 -0.59 5.15
C HIS A 330 3.13 -0.88 6.31
N ARG A 331 3.49 -1.85 7.18
CA ARG A 331 2.61 -2.38 8.22
C ARG A 331 2.06 -1.29 9.15
N ASP A 332 2.92 -0.37 9.60
CA ASP A 332 2.52 0.65 10.57
C ASP A 332 1.52 1.64 9.96
N VAL A 333 1.75 2.09 8.73
CA VAL A 333 0.85 2.99 8.00
C VAL A 333 -0.48 2.31 7.72
N TYR A 334 -0.45 1.03 7.29
CA TYR A 334 -1.64 0.23 7.09
C TYR A 334 -2.45 0.08 8.39
N MET A 335 -1.81 -0.30 9.50
CA MET A 335 -2.50 -0.50 10.78
C MET A 335 -3.08 0.80 11.32
N GLU A 336 -2.36 1.92 11.20
CA GLU A 336 -2.85 3.24 11.59
C GLU A 336 -4.07 3.66 10.76
N MET A 337 -3.99 3.55 9.44
CA MET A 337 -5.09 3.93 8.54
C MET A 337 -6.30 3.02 8.70
N ARG A 338 -6.08 1.72 8.91
CA ARG A 338 -7.14 0.76 9.23
C ARG A 338 -7.85 1.13 10.52
N GLY A 339 -7.11 1.51 11.57
CA GLY A 339 -7.67 1.99 12.84
C GLY A 339 -8.56 3.24 12.64
N LYS A 340 -8.02 4.26 11.95
CA LYS A 340 -8.77 5.48 11.61
C LYS A 340 -10.05 5.19 10.82
N LEU A 341 -10.03 4.18 9.93
CA LEU A 341 -11.19 3.77 9.15
C LEU A 341 -12.28 3.14 10.04
N TYR A 342 -11.89 2.28 10.99
CA TYR A 342 -12.82 1.75 12.00
C TYR A 342 -13.46 2.85 12.85
N ASP A 343 -12.67 3.81 13.33
CA ASP A 343 -13.18 4.91 14.15
C ASP A 343 -14.19 5.75 13.37
N THR A 344 -13.87 6.08 12.11
CA THR A 344 -14.76 6.83 11.23
C THR A 344 -16.06 6.10 10.95
N PHE A 345 -16.01 4.78 10.70
CA PHE A 345 -17.21 3.97 10.50
C PHE A 345 -18.04 3.88 11.79
N ASN A 346 -17.40 3.70 12.94
CA ASN A 346 -18.09 3.64 14.23
C ASN A 346 -18.78 4.98 14.56
N GLU A 347 -18.16 6.12 14.25
CA GLU A 347 -18.77 7.44 14.39
C GLU A 347 -20.03 7.57 13.52
N GLN A 348 -19.95 7.22 12.24
CA GLN A 348 -21.11 7.28 11.33
C GLN A 348 -22.24 6.33 11.78
N LEU A 349 -21.90 5.11 12.19
CA LEU A 349 -22.87 4.15 12.70
C LEU A 349 -23.52 4.61 14.00
N SER A 350 -22.77 5.25 14.90
CA SER A 350 -23.31 5.79 16.15
C SER A 350 -24.46 6.78 15.91
N ILE A 351 -24.38 7.57 14.84
CA ILE A 351 -25.44 8.50 14.44
C ILE A 351 -26.69 7.74 14.01
N ILE A 352 -26.54 6.70 13.17
CA ILE A 352 -27.65 5.86 12.70
C ILE A 352 -28.30 5.14 13.90
N PHE A 353 -27.50 4.59 14.80
CA PHE A 353 -27.99 3.91 16.00
C PHE A 353 -28.76 4.83 16.93
N ARG A 354 -28.26 6.04 17.21
CA ARG A 354 -28.99 7.03 18.02
C ARG A 354 -30.35 7.37 17.42
N SER A 355 -30.43 7.52 16.11
CA SER A 355 -31.70 7.77 15.42
C SER A 355 -32.65 6.57 15.51
N GLN A 356 -32.15 5.34 15.33
CA GLN A 356 -32.95 4.12 15.48
C GLN A 356 -33.51 3.98 16.89
N VAL A 357 -32.69 4.19 17.93
CA VAL A 357 -33.11 4.13 19.34
C VAL A 357 -34.17 5.18 19.62
N LYS A 358 -34.02 6.40 19.08
CA LYS A 358 -35.02 7.46 19.19
C LYS A 358 -36.35 7.06 18.55
N ASN A 359 -36.33 6.46 17.36
CA ASN A 359 -37.54 6.00 16.68
C ASN A 359 -38.22 4.85 17.44
N LEU A 360 -37.42 3.91 17.95
CA LEU A 360 -37.91 2.81 18.78
C LEU A 360 -38.58 3.34 20.05
N ALA A 361 -37.94 4.28 20.75
CA ALA A 361 -38.51 4.91 21.94
C ALA A 361 -39.84 5.64 21.62
N ALA A 362 -39.93 6.33 20.49
CA ALA A 362 -41.17 6.97 20.05
C ALA A 362 -42.28 5.95 19.78
N LYS A 363 -41.96 4.86 19.06
CA LYS A 363 -42.90 3.77 18.75
C LYS A 363 -43.41 3.07 20.02
N LEU A 364 -42.51 2.78 20.96
CA LEU A 364 -42.88 2.14 22.23
C LEU A 364 -43.69 3.08 23.14
N ALA A 365 -43.41 4.39 23.11
CA ALA A 365 -44.21 5.37 23.85
C ALA A 365 -45.65 5.43 23.31
N GLU A 366 -45.84 5.39 21.99
CA GLU A 366 -47.17 5.34 21.36
C GLU A 366 -47.91 4.03 21.70
N GLN A 367 -47.19 2.90 21.73
CA GLN A 367 -47.76 1.63 22.20
C GLN A 367 -48.19 1.69 23.67
N PHE A 368 -47.36 2.27 24.54
CA PHE A 368 -47.70 2.47 25.95
C PHE A 368 -48.96 3.32 26.12
N ASP A 369 -49.05 4.45 25.41
CA ASP A 369 -50.24 5.31 25.44
C ASP A 369 -51.50 4.56 24.98
N THR A 370 -51.37 3.74 23.92
CA THR A 370 -52.48 2.95 23.37
C THR A 370 -52.95 1.86 24.34
N GLU A 371 -52.04 1.18 25.04
CA GLU A 371 -52.37 0.14 26.02
C GLU A 371 -52.90 0.72 27.34
N MET A 372 -52.47 1.93 27.71
CA MET A 372 -52.93 2.63 28.91
C MET A 372 -54.31 3.28 28.74
N MET A 373 -54.68 3.74 27.53
CA MET A 373 -55.94 4.46 27.29
C MET A 373 -57.23 3.67 27.63
N PRO A 374 -57.37 2.37 27.31
CA PRO A 374 -58.55 1.58 27.66
C PRO A 374 -58.53 1.00 29.08
N LEU A 375 -57.46 1.24 29.85
CA LEU A 375 -57.21 0.53 31.10
C LEU A 375 -58.18 0.97 32.19
N ARG A 376 -59.08 0.06 32.59
CA ARG A 376 -60.04 0.26 33.69
C ARG A 376 -59.76 -0.76 34.80
N ALA A 377 -59.85 -0.30 36.04
CA ALA A 377 -59.64 -1.12 37.23
C ALA A 377 -60.65 -0.76 38.33
N ASN A 378 -61.01 -1.76 39.13
CA ASN A 378 -62.00 -1.64 40.20
C ASN A 378 -61.40 -1.13 41.52
N SER A 379 -60.07 -1.04 41.63
CA SER A 379 -59.35 -0.45 42.76
C SER A 379 -58.03 0.19 42.29
N ALA A 380 -57.51 1.13 43.08
CA ALA A 380 -56.25 1.81 42.80
C ALA A 380 -55.05 0.84 42.76
N ASP A 381 -55.04 -0.17 43.64
CA ASP A 381 -53.98 -1.18 43.68
C ASP A 381 -53.97 -2.04 42.41
N LEU A 382 -55.15 -2.47 41.95
CA LEU A 382 -55.25 -3.28 40.72
C LEU A 382 -54.87 -2.48 39.46
N PHE A 383 -55.12 -1.18 39.46
CA PHE A 383 -54.66 -0.27 38.41
C PHE A 383 -53.14 -0.17 38.41
N ALA A 384 -52.53 0.04 39.59
CA ALA A 384 -51.09 0.19 39.75
C ALA A 384 -50.34 -1.08 39.33
N THR A 385 -50.84 -2.28 39.67
CA THR A 385 -50.25 -3.54 39.22
C THR A 385 -50.31 -3.68 37.71
N LYS A 386 -51.48 -3.49 37.09
CA LYS A 386 -51.65 -3.62 35.63
C LYS A 386 -50.83 -2.60 34.84
N ALA A 387 -50.76 -1.35 35.30
CA ALA A 387 -49.91 -0.34 34.69
C ALA A 387 -48.42 -0.67 34.88
N GLY A 388 -48.06 -1.27 36.02
CA GLY A 388 -46.71 -1.80 36.28
C GLY A 388 -46.32 -2.90 35.30
N ASP A 389 -47.21 -3.85 35.03
CA ASP A 389 -46.99 -4.96 34.09
C ASP A 389 -46.78 -4.46 32.65
N ILE A 390 -47.61 -3.52 32.19
CA ILE A 390 -47.45 -2.91 30.85
C ILE A 390 -46.11 -2.19 30.74
N ARG A 391 -45.74 -1.41 31.76
CA ARG A 391 -44.45 -0.72 31.80
C ARG A 391 -43.30 -1.72 31.72
N GLN A 392 -43.37 -2.82 32.46
CA GLN A 392 -42.33 -3.84 32.49
C GLN A 392 -42.20 -4.56 31.14
N ASN A 393 -43.31 -4.91 30.50
CA ASN A 393 -43.32 -5.53 29.17
C ASN A 393 -42.70 -4.61 28.10
N ILE A 394 -43.01 -3.32 28.12
CA ILE A 394 -42.47 -2.36 27.15
C ILE A 394 -40.98 -2.08 27.41
N LEU A 395 -40.55 -2.01 28.67
CA LEU A 395 -39.13 -1.89 29.00
C LEU A 395 -38.35 -3.13 28.54
N GLN A 396 -38.90 -4.33 28.75
CA GLN A 396 -38.27 -5.56 28.27
C GLN A 396 -38.17 -5.59 26.74
N ALA A 397 -39.23 -5.19 26.03
CA ALA A 397 -39.20 -5.09 24.57
C ALA A 397 -38.17 -4.06 24.07
N PHE A 398 -37.99 -2.94 24.80
CA PHE A 398 -36.95 -1.96 24.50
C PHE A 398 -35.54 -2.53 24.69
N GLU A 399 -35.30 -3.22 25.80
CA GLU A 399 -34.01 -3.86 26.11
C GLU A 399 -33.67 -4.94 25.07
N GLU A 400 -34.62 -5.81 24.71
CA GLU A 400 -34.40 -6.86 23.70
C GLU A 400 -34.07 -6.27 22.32
N ALA A 401 -34.79 -5.23 21.88
CA ALA A 401 -34.55 -4.56 20.61
C ALA A 401 -33.25 -3.75 20.59
N THR A 402 -32.84 -3.16 21.72
CA THR A 402 -31.57 -2.44 21.82
C THR A 402 -30.38 -3.39 21.93
N ILE A 403 -30.46 -4.49 22.67
CA ILE A 403 -29.38 -5.50 22.79
C ILE A 403 -29.08 -6.14 21.43
N GLY A 404 -30.10 -6.50 20.65
CA GLY A 404 -29.92 -7.05 19.30
C GLY A 404 -29.24 -6.06 18.33
N THR A 405 -29.37 -4.77 18.62
CA THR A 405 -28.79 -3.66 17.85
C THR A 405 -27.39 -3.28 18.35
N TYR A 406 -27.13 -3.37 19.66
CA TYR A 406 -25.88 -2.96 20.34
C TYR A 406 -24.81 -4.06 20.42
N ARG A 407 -25.18 -5.36 20.39
CA ARG A 407 -24.19 -6.48 20.43
C ARG A 407 -23.14 -6.42 19.33
N ILE A 408 -23.38 -5.63 18.29
CA ILE A 408 -22.51 -5.53 17.12
C ILE A 408 -21.67 -4.22 17.12
N SER A 409 -22.06 -3.22 17.92
CA SER A 409 -21.34 -1.95 18.09
C SER A 409 -20.42 -1.91 19.32
N MET A 410 -20.63 -2.78 20.32
CA MET A 410 -19.90 -2.75 21.59
C MET A 410 -18.65 -3.62 21.61
N CYS A 411 -17.64 -3.19 20.85
CA CYS A 411 -16.28 -3.28 21.35
C CYS A 411 -15.71 -1.92 21.81
N CYS A 412 -16.37 -0.76 21.52
CA CYS A 412 -15.80 0.56 21.90
C CYS A 412 -16.77 1.68 22.34
N VAL A 413 -18.10 1.56 22.26
CA VAL A 413 -19.01 2.70 22.54
C VAL A 413 -20.08 2.34 23.58
N ALA A 414 -19.70 2.29 24.85
CA ALA A 414 -20.63 2.10 25.97
C ALA A 414 -20.34 3.13 27.06
N CYS A 415 -20.87 4.35 26.94
CA CYS A 415 -20.93 5.26 28.10
C CYS A 415 -21.89 6.46 28.05
N SER A 416 -22.68 6.71 26.98
CA SER A 416 -23.39 8.02 26.88
C SER A 416 -24.88 8.02 26.52
N ALA A 417 -25.54 6.87 26.34
CA ALA A 417 -26.93 6.83 25.86
C ALA A 417 -28.01 6.51 26.93
N ASP A 418 -27.63 6.03 28.12
CA ASP A 418 -28.61 5.51 29.09
C ASP A 418 -29.38 6.59 29.87
N HIS A 419 -28.83 7.80 30.01
CA HIS A 419 -29.43 8.79 30.93
C HIS A 419 -30.59 9.60 30.33
N ASN A 420 -30.54 9.95 29.04
CA ASN A 420 -31.56 10.82 28.41
C ASN A 420 -32.81 10.05 27.96
N SER A 421 -32.68 8.77 27.66
CA SER A 421 -33.75 7.89 27.19
C SER A 421 -34.73 7.54 28.32
N ALA A 422 -34.19 7.22 29.50
CA ALA A 422 -34.96 6.97 30.72
C ALA A 422 -35.72 8.22 31.20
N LEU A 423 -35.12 9.42 31.01
CA LEU A 423 -35.73 10.70 31.39
C LEU A 423 -36.98 11.04 30.55
N LEU A 424 -37.02 10.61 29.29
CA LEU A 424 -38.16 10.80 28.38
C LEU A 424 -39.37 9.94 28.79
N MET A 425 -39.14 8.68 29.19
CA MET A 425 -40.20 7.82 29.74
C MET A 425 -40.69 8.30 31.12
N GLN A 426 -39.80 8.78 31.98
CA GLN A 426 -40.20 9.38 33.26
C GLN A 426 -41.03 10.66 33.07
N ARG A 427 -40.72 11.50 32.07
CA ARG A 427 -41.51 12.69 31.73
C ARG A 427 -42.88 12.36 31.16
N ALA A 428 -43.03 11.26 30.42
CA ALA A 428 -44.34 10.77 29.98
C ALA A 428 -45.18 10.32 31.18
N ALA A 429 -44.61 9.54 32.10
CA ALA A 429 -45.28 9.12 33.34
C ALA A 429 -45.69 10.32 34.22
N HIS A 430 -44.85 11.36 34.31
CA HIS A 430 -45.14 12.56 35.09
C HIS A 430 -46.24 13.43 34.46
N ARG A 431 -46.31 13.50 33.11
CA ARG A 431 -47.41 14.17 32.40
C ARG A 431 -48.77 13.55 32.69
N TYR A 432 -48.84 12.24 32.87
CA TYR A 432 -50.08 11.57 33.28
C TYR A 432 -50.37 11.80 34.77
N ALA A 433 -49.39 11.70 35.67
CA ALA A 433 -49.59 11.98 37.10
C ALA A 433 -50.14 13.39 37.38
N CYS A 434 -49.71 14.40 36.62
CA CYS A 434 -50.18 15.79 36.77
C CYS A 434 -51.58 16.04 36.16
N ARG A 435 -52.01 15.24 35.16
CA ARG A 435 -53.35 15.38 34.54
C ARG A 435 -54.48 14.88 35.44
N TRP A 436 -54.16 14.05 36.44
CA TRP A 436 -55.10 13.53 37.44
C TRP A 436 -55.17 14.38 38.72
N HIS A 437 -54.41 15.49 38.81
CA HIS A 437 -54.43 16.42 39.94
C HIS A 437 -55.37 17.63 39.74
N GLN A 438 -56.32 17.58 38.80
CA GLN A 438 -57.40 18.58 38.76
C GLN A 438 -58.45 18.28 39.84
N PRO A 439 -58.79 19.27 40.70
CA PRO A 439 -59.47 19.03 41.97
C PRO A 439 -60.98 19.00 41.79
N ASP A 440 -61.56 17.84 41.50
CA ASP A 440 -63.01 17.66 41.63
C ASP A 440 -63.42 16.26 42.10
N VAL A 441 -62.67 15.68 43.04
CA VAL A 441 -63.20 14.63 43.93
C VAL A 441 -62.56 14.79 45.31
N ARG A 442 -63.35 15.26 46.27
CA ARG A 442 -63.01 15.33 47.70
C ARG A 442 -62.68 13.93 48.24
N TRP A 443 -61.57 13.77 48.97
CA TRP A 443 -61.50 13.31 50.38
C TRP A 443 -60.05 13.36 50.90
N ARG A 444 -59.87 13.80 52.16
CA ARG A 444 -58.61 14.10 52.85
C ARG A 444 -57.94 12.83 53.42
N ALA A 445 -56.60 12.73 53.35
CA ALA A 445 -55.71 12.55 54.53
C ALA A 445 -54.20 12.52 54.19
N ARG A 446 -53.47 13.51 54.74
CA ARG A 446 -52.10 13.50 55.32
C ARG A 446 -50.88 12.98 54.54
N LYS A 447 -50.06 13.96 54.12
CA LYS A 447 -48.65 14.24 54.51
C LYS A 447 -47.70 13.04 54.68
N LEU A 448 -46.75 12.92 53.75
CA LEU A 448 -45.39 12.42 53.98
C LEU A 448 -44.45 13.10 52.97
N GLU A 449 -43.84 14.20 53.42
CA GLU A 449 -42.55 14.69 52.94
C GLU A 449 -41.48 13.73 53.45
N LEU A 450 -40.51 13.36 52.61
CA LEU A 450 -39.13 12.90 52.91
C LEU A 450 -38.45 12.68 51.54
N SER A 451 -37.75 13.70 51.04
CA SER A 451 -36.27 13.81 51.09
C SER A 451 -35.54 12.84 50.15
N PHE A 452 -35.07 13.34 49.01
CA PHE A 452 -33.81 12.86 48.43
C PHE A 452 -33.03 14.07 47.91
N ASP A 453 -31.92 14.31 48.59
CA ASP A 453 -31.03 15.44 48.46
C ASP A 453 -30.29 15.49 47.13
N GLN A 454 -30.13 16.72 46.66
CA GLN A 454 -29.07 17.14 45.74
C GLN A 454 -27.74 17.06 46.48
N GLU A 455 -26.78 16.27 46.00
CA GLU A 455 -25.36 16.57 46.24
C GLU A 455 -24.43 15.83 45.26
N ASN A 456 -23.39 16.56 44.84
CA ASN A 456 -22.17 16.15 44.16
C ASN A 456 -22.14 16.09 42.63
N VAL A 457 -22.03 17.31 42.09
CA VAL A 457 -21.08 17.68 41.03
C VAL A 457 -19.63 17.44 41.50
N ALA A 458 -18.77 17.01 40.58
CA ALA A 458 -17.29 16.94 40.60
C ALA A 458 -16.62 15.63 41.02
N LEU A 459 -16.31 14.79 40.02
CA LEU A 459 -14.94 14.42 39.62
C LEU A 459 -14.94 13.81 38.21
#